data_AF-A0A0H4PAY6-F1
#
_entry.id   AF-A0A0H4PAY6-F1
#
_cell.length_a   1.000
_cell.length_b   1.000
_cell.length_c   1.000
_cell.angle_alpha   90.00
_cell.angle_beta   90.00
_cell.angle_gamma   90.00
#
_symmetry.space_group_name_H-M   'P 1'
#
loop_
_entity.id
_entity.type
_entity.pdbx_description
1 polymer ?
#
loop_
_entity_poly.entity_id
_entity_poly.type
_entity_poly.pdbx_seq_one_letter_code
_entity_poly.pdbx_strand_id
1 'polypeptide(L)'
;MEKKNTGFEEIEKMLQEVGNKIETLIQKGTKATGEASEEIEKKIKDLHINKEKLEKEFKEKKAKFEEKYQSKSSTAKPFLEDSMAHFKQGVKSLVHAINEMLK
;
A
#
# COMPACT_ATOMS: atom_id res chain seq x y z
N MET A 1 25.10 -13.70 1.42
CA MET A 1 23.71 -14.13 1.66
C MET A 1 22.80 -13.05 1.13
N GLU A 2 22.36 -13.19 -0.12
CA GLU A 2 21.38 -12.29 -0.72
C GLU A 2 20.09 -12.46 0.07
N LYS A 3 19.73 -11.46 0.88
CA LYS A 3 18.40 -11.40 1.49
C LYS A 3 17.43 -11.42 0.33
N LYS A 4 16.81 -12.59 0.07
CA LYS A 4 15.68 -12.72 -0.84
C LYS A 4 14.62 -11.78 -0.29
N ASN A 5 14.59 -10.54 -0.75
CA ASN A 5 13.54 -9.59 -0.43
C ASN A 5 12.26 -10.31 -0.86
N THR A 6 11.50 -10.78 0.12
CA THR A 6 10.23 -11.43 -0.15
C THR A 6 9.33 -10.40 -0.83
N GLY A 7 8.44 -10.80 -1.74
CA GLY A 7 7.50 -9.86 -2.37
C GLY A 7 6.75 -8.98 -1.35
N PHE A 8 6.59 -9.50 -0.12
CA PHE A 8 6.07 -8.78 1.03
C PHE A 8 6.92 -7.58 1.47
N GLU A 9 8.26 -7.68 1.53
CA GLU A 9 9.13 -6.56 1.92
C GLU A 9 9.06 -5.39 0.94
N GLU A 10 8.94 -5.69 -0.35
CA GLU A 10 8.78 -4.67 -1.37
C GLU A 10 7.43 -3.96 -1.23
N ILE A 11 6.36 -4.73 -1.03
CA ILE A 11 5.02 -4.21 -0.78
C ILE A 11 4.96 -3.37 0.50
N GLU A 12 5.63 -3.81 1.57
CA GLU A 12 5.72 -3.10 2.85
C GLU A 12 6.39 -1.72 2.65
N LYS A 13 7.50 -1.67 1.91
CA LYS A 13 8.15 -0.41 1.54
C LYS A 13 7.24 0.51 0.74
N MET A 14 6.47 -0.04 -0.22
CA MET A 14 5.52 0.76 -1.00
C MET A 14 4.40 1.32 -0.12
N LEU A 15 3.88 0.56 0.85
CA LEU A 15 2.87 1.05 1.81
C LEU A 15 3.42 2.13 2.75
N GLN A 16 4.67 2.00 3.19
CA GLN A 16 5.36 3.05 3.95
C GLN A 16 5.53 4.32 3.12
N GLU A 17 5.92 4.19 1.84
CA GLU A 17 6.04 5.31 0.92
C GLU A 17 4.71 6.02 0.72
N VAL A 18 3.62 5.26 0.54
CA VAL A 18 2.25 5.79 0.47
C VAL A 18 1.95 6.63 1.72
N GLY A 19 2.25 6.12 2.93
CA GLY A 19 2.06 6.84 4.18
C GLY A 19 2.80 8.18 4.23
N ASN A 20 4.10 8.16 3.93
CA ASN A 20 4.94 9.36 3.92
C ASN A 20 4.45 10.41 2.91
N LYS A 21 3.99 9.97 1.74
CA LYS A 21 3.46 10.88 0.72
C LYS A 21 2.08 11.42 1.08
N ILE A 22 1.23 10.64 1.75
CA ILE A 22 -0.05 11.13 2.30
C ILE A 22 0.22 12.23 3.34
N GLU A 23 1.18 12.04 4.26
CA GLU A 23 1.57 13.10 5.19
C GLU A 23 2.05 14.36 4.47
N THR A 24 2.84 14.20 3.41
CA THR A 24 3.28 15.32 2.57
C THR A 24 2.08 16.04 1.93
N LEU A 25 1.10 15.29 1.43
CA LEU A 25 -0.13 15.86 0.88
C LEU A 25 -0.96 16.58 1.94
N ILE A 26 -1.07 16.05 3.17
CA ILE A 26 -1.75 16.72 4.29
C ILE A 26 -1.09 18.07 4.59
N GLN A 27 0.25 18.11 4.65
CA GLN A 27 0.99 19.35 4.86
C GLN A 27 0.86 20.35 3.71
N LYS A 28 0.71 19.88 2.47
CA LYS A 28 0.45 20.76 1.32
C LYS A 28 -0.99 21.24 1.28
N GLY A 29 -1.96 20.38 1.58
CA GLY A 29 -3.39 20.69 1.62
C GLY A 29 -3.72 21.71 2.69
N THR A 30 -3.13 21.60 3.89
CA THR A 30 -3.26 22.62 4.95
C THR A 30 -2.69 23.99 4.58
N LYS A 31 -1.80 24.07 3.58
CA LYS A 31 -1.30 25.36 3.04
C LYS A 31 -2.18 25.91 1.92
N ALA A 32 -3.04 25.09 1.31
CA ALA A 32 -4.01 25.55 0.33
C ALA A 32 -5.20 26.19 1.07
N THR A 33 -5.66 27.35 0.61
CA THR A 33 -6.80 28.06 1.21
C THR A 33 -7.97 28.13 0.23
N GLY A 34 -9.20 27.93 0.70
CA GLY A 34 -10.43 28.04 -0.11
C GLY A 34 -11.00 26.69 -0.57
N GLU A 35 -11.91 26.69 -1.56
CA GLU A 35 -12.61 25.49 -2.07
C GLU A 35 -11.66 24.38 -2.57
N ALA A 36 -10.47 24.75 -3.05
CA ALA A 36 -9.43 23.80 -3.43
C ALA A 36 -8.93 22.96 -2.23
N SER A 37 -8.96 23.51 -1.01
CA SER A 37 -8.56 22.78 0.21
C SER A 37 -9.52 21.63 0.51
N GLU A 38 -10.83 21.86 0.44
CA GLU A 38 -11.81 20.83 0.79
C GLU A 38 -11.75 19.63 -0.18
N GLU A 39 -11.56 19.87 -1.48
CA GLU A 39 -11.40 18.79 -2.45
C GLU A 39 -10.10 18.00 -2.22
N ILE A 40 -9.00 18.70 -1.92
CA ILE A 40 -7.71 18.09 -1.61
C ILE A 40 -7.80 17.27 -0.33
N GLU A 41 -8.39 17.80 0.74
CA GLU A 41 -8.59 17.09 2.01
C GLU A 41 -9.44 15.83 1.83
N LYS A 42 -10.49 15.90 1.00
CA LYS A 42 -11.34 14.75 0.70
C LYS A 42 -10.55 13.66 -0.04
N LYS A 43 -9.77 14.03 -1.06
CA LYS A 43 -8.90 13.09 -1.79
C LYS A 43 -7.83 12.47 -0.88
N ILE A 44 -7.25 13.26 0.02
CA ILE A 44 -6.27 12.79 1.00
C ILE A 44 -6.89 11.78 1.97
N LYS A 45 -8.11 12.06 2.48
CA LYS A 45 -8.86 11.10 3.31
C LYS A 45 -9.11 9.79 2.56
N ASP A 46 -9.52 9.87 1.30
CA ASP A 46 -9.75 8.68 0.46
C ASP A 46 -8.47 7.85 0.31
N LEU A 47 -7.33 8.49 0.04
CA LEU A 47 -6.04 7.81 0.00
C LEU A 47 -5.66 7.15 1.33
N HIS A 48 -5.92 7.83 2.45
CA HIS A 48 -5.66 7.29 3.78
C HIS A 48 -6.49 6.04 4.05
N ILE A 49 -7.79 6.08 3.76
CA ILE A 49 -8.70 4.94 3.92
C ILE A 49 -8.25 3.77 3.03
N ASN A 50 -7.87 4.06 1.77
CA ASN A 50 -7.40 3.04 0.86
C ASN A 50 -6.06 2.43 1.31
N LYS A 51 -5.14 3.23 1.86
CA LYS A 51 -3.91 2.75 2.49
C LYS A 51 -4.22 1.81 3.65
N GLU A 52 -5.06 2.22 4.60
CA GLU A 52 -5.40 1.41 5.77
C GLU A 52 -6.03 0.07 5.38
N LYS A 53 -6.91 0.09 4.36
CA LYS A 53 -7.50 -1.13 3.80
C LYS A 53 -6.42 -2.06 3.23
N LEU A 54 -5.50 -1.52 2.42
CA LEU A 54 -4.39 -2.28 1.89
C LEU A 54 -3.47 -2.82 3.00
N GLU A 55 -3.11 -2.02 4.00
CA GLU A 55 -2.29 -2.48 5.13
C GLU A 55 -2.94 -3.63 5.90
N LYS A 56 -4.27 -3.58 6.08
CA LYS A 56 -5.04 -4.66 6.70
C LYS A 56 -4.99 -5.93 5.84
N GLU A 57 -5.30 -5.82 4.54
CA GLU A 57 -5.23 -6.95 3.61
C GLU A 57 -3.81 -7.54 3.52
N PHE A 58 -2.78 -6.69 3.55
CA PHE A 58 -1.38 -7.11 3.57
C PHE A 58 -1.05 -7.94 4.81
N LYS A 59 -1.44 -7.47 6.01
CA LYS A 59 -1.24 -8.20 7.26
C LYS A 59 -1.97 -9.55 7.24
N GLU A 60 -3.21 -9.58 6.77
CA GLU A 60 -3.98 -10.82 6.65
C GLU A 60 -3.33 -11.80 5.66
N LYS A 61 -2.86 -11.33 4.51
CA LYS A 61 -2.16 -12.17 3.52
C LYS A 61 -0.81 -12.66 4.04
N LYS A 62 -0.05 -11.81 4.73
CA LYS A 62 1.25 -12.17 5.34
C LYS A 62 1.07 -13.24 6.42
N ALA A 63 0.09 -13.06 7.31
CA ALA A 63 -0.23 -14.06 8.34
C ALA A 63 -0.66 -15.40 7.73
N LYS A 64 -1.56 -15.38 6.73
CA LYS A 64 -1.95 -16.60 5.99
C LYS A 64 -0.78 -17.25 5.26
N PHE A 65 0.16 -16.45 4.75
CA PHE A 65 1.38 -16.96 4.13
C PHE A 65 2.27 -17.66 5.16
N GLU A 66 2.57 -17.02 6.30
CA GLU A 66 3.40 -17.61 7.35
C GLU A 66 2.80 -18.91 7.89
N GLU A 67 1.48 -18.94 8.14
CA GLU A 67 0.75 -20.12 8.58
C GLU A 67 0.80 -21.26 7.55
N LYS A 68 0.49 -20.99 6.27
CA LYS A 68 0.50 -22.01 5.21
C LYS A 68 1.91 -22.46 4.82
N TYR A 69 2.90 -21.58 4.91
CA TYR A 69 4.29 -21.87 4.58
C TYR A 69 4.95 -22.74 5.65
N GLN A 70 4.65 -22.50 6.94
CA GLN A 70 5.02 -23.43 8.01
C GLN A 70 4.33 -24.79 7.85
N SER A 71 3.07 -24.78 7.41
CA SER A 71 2.28 -26.00 7.17
C SER A 71 2.57 -26.67 5.82
N LYS A 72 3.85 -26.82 5.42
CA LYS A 72 4.44 -27.66 4.31
C LYS A 72 3.62 -27.91 3.01
N SER A 73 2.59 -27.14 2.70
CA SER A 73 1.65 -27.45 1.63
C SER A 73 2.08 -26.69 0.37
N SER A 74 2.87 -27.39 -0.45
CA SER A 74 3.49 -26.84 -1.67
C SER A 74 2.47 -26.37 -2.74
N THR A 75 1.18 -26.63 -2.54
CA THR A 75 0.06 -26.26 -3.44
C THR A 75 -0.43 -24.83 -3.27
N ALA A 76 -0.10 -24.16 -2.16
CA ALA A 76 -0.56 -22.79 -1.89
C ALA A 76 0.30 -21.69 -2.53
N LYS A 77 1.53 -22.02 -2.98
CA LYS A 77 2.48 -21.06 -3.59
C LYS A 77 1.91 -20.28 -4.79
N PRO A 78 1.38 -20.92 -5.85
CA PRO A 78 0.94 -20.20 -7.04
C PRO A 78 -0.18 -19.21 -6.74
N PHE A 79 -1.19 -19.62 -5.96
CA PHE A 79 -2.27 -18.74 -5.53
C PHE A 79 -1.78 -17.52 -4.73
N LEU A 80 -0.72 -17.68 -3.94
CA LEU A 80 -0.16 -16.59 -3.13
C LEU A 80 0.69 -15.63 -3.95
N GLU A 81 1.44 -16.12 -4.93
CA GLU A 81 2.21 -15.28 -5.87
C GLU A 81 1.29 -14.40 -6.72
N ASP A 82 0.23 -14.95 -7.29
CA ASP A 82 -0.78 -14.17 -8.02
C ASP A 82 -1.45 -13.12 -7.11
N SER A 83 -1.83 -13.51 -5.90
CA SER A 83 -2.45 -12.58 -4.95
C SER A 83 -1.52 -11.46 -4.51
N MET A 84 -0.21 -11.71 -4.43
CA MET A 84 0.80 -10.69 -4.15
C MET A 84 1.02 -9.77 -5.35
N ALA A 85 1.03 -10.30 -6.58
CA ALA A 85 1.19 -9.50 -7.79
C ALA A 85 0.04 -8.49 -7.95
N HIS A 86 -1.20 -8.94 -7.78
CA HIS A 86 -2.36 -8.05 -7.78
C HIS A 86 -2.32 -7.02 -6.64
N PHE A 87 -1.92 -7.44 -5.45
CA PHE A 87 -1.79 -6.53 -4.31
C PHE A 87 -0.73 -5.45 -4.56
N LYS A 88 0.46 -5.86 -5.05
CA LYS A 88 1.54 -4.95 -5.45
C LYS A 88 1.06 -3.95 -6.49
N GLN A 89 0.26 -4.37 -7.48
CA GLN A 89 -0.33 -3.44 -8.43
C GLN A 89 -1.29 -2.44 -7.77
N GLY A 90 -2.12 -2.89 -6.83
CA GLY A 90 -3.00 -2.01 -6.06
C GLY A 90 -2.23 -0.93 -5.30
N VAL A 91 -1.16 -1.31 -4.59
CA VAL A 91 -0.29 -0.35 -3.89
C VAL A 91 0.40 0.58 -4.88
N LYS A 92 0.88 0.06 -6.02
CA LYS A 92 1.53 0.86 -7.07
C LYS A 92 0.59 1.91 -7.66
N SER A 93 -0.68 1.56 -7.90
CA SER A 93 -1.70 2.51 -8.34
C SER A 93 -1.93 3.60 -7.29
N LEU A 94 -1.92 3.26 -6.00
CA LEU A 94 -2.02 4.26 -4.93
C LEU A 94 -0.83 5.22 -4.93
N VAL A 95 0.39 4.71 -5.03
CA VAL A 95 1.61 5.52 -5.17
C VAL A 95 1.50 6.46 -6.38
N HIS A 96 0.99 5.96 -7.51
CA HIS A 96 0.80 6.77 -8.71
C HIS A 96 -0.21 7.90 -8.50
N ALA A 97 -1.38 7.59 -7.97
CA ALA A 97 -2.42 8.59 -7.67
C ALA A 97 -1.90 9.68 -6.72
N ILE A 98 -1.12 9.30 -5.71
CA ILE A 98 -0.48 10.26 -4.81
C ILE A 98 0.55 11.12 -5.53
N ASN A 99 1.38 10.52 -6.38
CA ASN A 99 2.37 11.26 -7.18
C ASN A 99 1.71 12.25 -8.13
N GLU A 100 0.57 11.91 -8.73
CA GLU A 100 -0.19 12.84 -9.57
C GLU A 100 -0.70 14.05 -8.78
N MET A 101 -1.09 13.86 -7.52
CA MET A 101 -1.49 14.98 -6.66
C MET A 101 -0.32 15.78 -6.09
N LEU A 102 0.89 15.22 -6.08
CA LEU A 102 2.10 15.91 -5.64
C LEU A 102 2.78 16.72 -6.75
N LYS A 103 2.42 16.45 -8.01
CA LYS A 103 2.96 17.06 -9.22
C LYS A 103 2.45 18.48 -9.42
#